data_AF-A0A4S2Q2Z4-F1
#
_entry.id   AF-A0A4S2Q2Z4-F1
#
_cell.length_a   1.000
_cell.length_b   1.000
_cell.length_c   1.000
_cell.angle_alpha   90.00
_cell.angle_beta   90.00
_cell.angle_gamma   90.00
#
_symmetry.space_group_name_H-M   'P 1'
#
loop_
_entity.id
_entity.type
_entity.pdbx_description
1 polymer ?
#
loop_
_entity_poly.entity_id
_entity_poly.type
_entity_poly.pdbx_seq_one_letter_code
_entity_poly.pdbx_strand_id
1 'polypeptide(L)'
;MGNWRIVLFGFYMLGQCTMGQALEGIRFQHKDWELACDNIGTCRMAGYGSSEGEESFPVSLYIERKAGNEALIGLARIEEIRL
;
A
#
# COMPACT_ATOMS: atom_id res chain seq x y z
N MET A 1 23.28 46.48 7.39
CA MET A 1 23.47 45.01 7.29
C MET A 1 22.21 44.36 7.82
N GLY A 2 21.23 44.17 6.92
CA GLY A 2 19.85 43.79 7.27
C GLY A 2 19.74 42.36 7.76
N ASN A 3 18.70 42.10 8.56
CA ASN A 3 18.45 40.90 9.36
C ASN A 3 18.17 39.63 8.53
N TRP A 4 19.11 39.24 7.67
CA TRP A 4 19.04 38.07 6.77
C TRP A 4 18.84 36.75 7.52
N ARG A 5 19.30 36.69 8.77
CA ARG A 5 19.09 35.54 9.68
C ARG A 5 17.60 35.29 9.91
N ILE A 6 16.79 36.33 10.08
CA ILE A 6 15.34 36.21 10.34
C ILE A 6 14.60 35.69 9.10
N VAL A 7 15.03 36.11 7.91
CA VAL A 7 14.44 35.66 6.63
C VAL A 7 14.73 34.17 6.38
N LEU A 8 15.96 33.72 6.67
CA LEU A 8 16.33 32.30 6.52
C LEU A 8 15.60 31.38 7.50
N PHE A 9 15.43 31.80 8.76
CA PHE A 9 14.64 31.04 9.73
C PHE A 9 13.14 31.04 9.38
N GLY A 10 12.61 32.13 8.84
CA GLY A 10 11.22 32.21 8.37
C GLY A 10 10.93 31.28 7.19
N PHE A 11 11.90 31.10 6.28
CA PHE A 11 11.76 30.19 5.13
C PHE A 11 11.86 28.71 5.52
N TYR A 12 12.67 28.38 6.54
CA TYR A 12 12.85 26.99 7.00
C TYR A 12 11.60 26.41 7.69
N MET A 13 10.75 27.26 8.29
CA MET A 13 9.56 26.82 9.04
C MET A 13 8.30 26.63 8.18
N LEU A 14 8.26 27.15 6.95
CA LEU A 14 7.15 26.99 6.00
C LEU A 14 7.24 25.71 5.15
N GLY A 15 8.32 24.95 5.27
CA GLY A 15 8.55 23.69 4.56
C GLY A 15 7.99 22.44 5.27
N GLN A 16 6.92 22.56 6.06
CA GLN A 16 6.33 21.39 6.72
C GLN A 16 5.52 20.59 5.71
N CYS A 17 6.14 19.48 5.31
CA CYS A 17 5.61 18.44 4.45
C CYS A 17 4.23 17.98 4.96
N THR A 18 3.19 18.14 4.14
CA THR A 18 1.89 17.53 4.41
C THR A 18 2.02 16.04 4.18
N MET A 19 2.37 15.28 5.21
CA MET A 19 2.16 13.83 5.18
C MET A 19 0.65 13.59 5.27
N GLY A 20 0.04 13.19 4.15
CA GLY A 20 -1.32 12.67 4.18
C GLY A 20 -1.34 11.46 5.12
N GLN A 21 -2.04 11.56 6.24
CA GLN A 21 -2.25 10.42 7.12
C GLN A 21 -3.08 9.41 6.33
N ALA A 22 -2.52 8.23 6.07
CA ALA A 22 -3.31 7.11 5.57
C ALA A 22 -4.39 6.85 6.63
N LEU A 23 -5.65 7.19 6.32
CA LEU A 23 -6.76 6.74 7.16
C LEU A 23 -6.66 5.22 7.24
N GLU A 24 -6.80 4.67 8.45
CA GLU A 24 -6.76 3.24 8.65
C GLU A 24 -7.85 2.59 7.80
N GLY A 25 -7.40 2.01 6.70
CA GLY A 25 -8.25 1.43 5.67
C GLY A 25 -9.01 0.22 6.20
N ILE A 26 -10.01 -0.23 5.46
CA ILE A 26 -10.65 -1.51 5.80
C ILE A 26 -9.64 -2.62 5.54
N ARG A 27 -9.29 -3.36 6.58
CA ARG A 27 -8.44 -4.55 6.50
C ARG A 27 -9.25 -5.80 6.80
N PHE A 28 -9.09 -6.83 5.98
CA PHE A 28 -9.68 -8.15 6.18
C PHE A 28 -8.64 -9.21 5.90
N GLN A 29 -8.57 -10.23 6.77
CA GLN A 29 -7.66 -11.35 6.61
C GLN A 29 -8.44 -12.65 6.62
N HIS A 30 -8.09 -13.56 5.73
CA HIS A 30 -8.66 -14.91 5.69
C HIS A 30 -7.60 -15.91 5.27
N LYS A 31 -7.21 -16.81 6.19
CA LYS A 31 -6.09 -17.75 5.99
C LYS A 31 -4.83 -16.97 5.59
N ASP A 32 -4.17 -17.40 4.51
CA ASP A 32 -2.96 -16.83 3.94
C ASP A 32 -3.20 -15.58 3.07
N TRP A 33 -4.40 -14.99 3.13
CA TRP A 33 -4.79 -13.83 2.34
C TRP A 33 -5.05 -12.61 3.19
N GLU A 34 -4.55 -11.47 2.75
CA GLU A 34 -4.83 -10.14 3.31
C GLU A 34 -5.41 -9.22 2.24
N LEU A 35 -6.50 -8.53 2.59
CA LEU A 35 -7.13 -7.47 1.81
C LEU A 35 -7.02 -6.16 2.59
N ALA A 36 -6.57 -5.10 1.93
CA ALA A 36 -6.54 -3.75 2.49
C ALA A 36 -7.10 -2.75 1.47
N CYS A 37 -8.04 -1.90 1.90
CA CYS A 37 -8.64 -0.85 1.09
C CYS A 37 -8.27 0.53 1.63
N ASP A 38 -7.70 1.40 0.79
CA ASP A 38 -7.40 2.78 1.14
C ASP A 38 -8.60 3.72 0.92
N ASN A 39 -8.53 4.90 1.54
CA ASN A 39 -9.53 5.96 1.40
C ASN A 39 -9.50 6.65 0.03
N ILE A 40 -8.55 6.30 -0.84
CA ILE A 40 -8.41 6.81 -2.21
C ILE A 40 -9.20 5.91 -3.19
N GLY A 41 -9.97 4.96 -2.65
CA GLY A 41 -10.88 4.12 -3.40
C GLY A 41 -10.18 2.99 -4.14
N THR A 42 -9.08 2.45 -3.57
CA THR A 42 -8.36 1.31 -4.13
C THR A 42 -8.25 0.21 -3.07
N CYS A 43 -8.48 -1.04 -3.48
CA CYS A 43 -8.31 -2.22 -2.65
C CYS A 43 -7.21 -3.11 -3.23
N ARG A 44 -6.34 -3.61 -2.36
CA ARG A 44 -5.23 -4.49 -2.67
C ARG A 44 -5.40 -5.79 -1.91
N MET A 45 -5.25 -6.91 -2.59
CA MET A 45 -5.28 -8.24 -2.00
C MET A 45 -3.98 -8.96 -2.29
N ALA A 46 -3.36 -9.52 -1.26
CA ALA A 46 -2.17 -10.34 -1.40
C ALA A 46 -2.42 -11.71 -0.77
N GLY A 47 -1.91 -12.76 -1.40
CA GLY A 47 -1.90 -14.11 -0.85
C GLY A 47 -0.72 -14.92 -1.37
N TYR A 48 -0.26 -15.88 -0.57
CA TYR A 48 0.82 -16.79 -0.94
C TYR A 48 0.30 -18.22 -1.09
N GLY A 49 0.84 -18.94 -2.07
CA GLY A 49 0.69 -20.38 -2.19
C GLY A 49 1.44 -21.09 -1.06
N SER A 50 0.88 -22.17 -0.54
CA SER A 50 1.49 -22.96 0.53
C SER A 50 2.81 -23.60 0.07
N SER A 51 3.87 -23.47 0.88
CA SER A 51 5.15 -24.17 0.70
C SER A 51 5.08 -25.67 1.04
N GLU A 52 3.93 -26.15 1.50
CA GLU A 52 3.72 -27.51 2.01
C GLU A 52 3.55 -28.51 0.85
N GLY A 53 4.52 -29.42 0.69
CA GLY A 53 4.46 -30.51 -0.30
C GLY A 53 5.75 -30.66 -1.13
N GLU A 54 6.00 -31.88 -1.62
CA GLU A 54 7.23 -32.26 -2.34
C GLU A 54 7.36 -31.56 -3.72
N GLU A 55 6.26 -30.99 -4.24
CA GLU A 55 6.21 -30.15 -5.44
C GLU A 55 5.62 -28.75 -5.16
N SER A 56 6.08 -28.08 -4.10
CA SER A 56 5.64 -26.71 -3.84
C SER A 56 6.46 -25.68 -4.62
N PHE A 57 5.78 -24.93 -5.48
CA PHE A 57 6.27 -23.69 -6.08
C PHE A 57 5.56 -22.51 -5.40
N PRO A 58 6.14 -21.92 -4.33
CA PRO A 58 5.49 -20.85 -3.60
C PRO A 58 5.38 -19.61 -4.49
N VAL A 59 4.18 -19.38 -5.01
CA VAL A 59 3.83 -18.18 -5.78
C VAL A 59 3.10 -17.20 -4.89
N SER A 60 3.35 -15.91 -5.10
CA SER A 60 2.55 -14.83 -4.51
C SER A 60 1.60 -14.26 -5.57
N LEU A 61 0.35 -14.02 -5.18
CA LEU A 61 -0.63 -13.33 -6.00
C LEU A 61 -0.94 -11.97 -5.38
N TYR A 62 -0.80 -10.93 -6.19
CA TYR A 62 -1.22 -9.57 -5.85
C TYR A 62 -2.32 -9.13 -6.80
N ILE A 63 -3.44 -8.67 -6.25
CA ILE A 63 -4.61 -8.18 -6.99
C ILE A 63 -4.89 -6.74 -6.58
N GLU A 64 -5.08 -5.86 -7.54
CA GLU A 64 -5.52 -4.48 -7.31
C GLU A 64 -6.82 -4.16 -8.07
N ARG A 65 -7.75 -3.52 -7.39
CA ARG A 65 -8.99 -3.00 -8.01
C ARG A 65 -9.48 -1.72 -7.34
N LYS A 66 -10.43 -1.04 -7.99
CA LYS A 66 -11.17 0.06 -7.37
C LYS A 66 -12.10 -0.44 -6.25
N ALA A 67 -12.25 0.36 -5.22
CA ALA A 67 -13.21 0.13 -4.13
C ALA A 67 -14.64 0.44 -4.59
N GLY A 68 -15.62 -0.15 -3.90
CA GLY A 68 -17.04 -0.02 -4.24
C GLY A 68 -17.68 -1.34 -4.68
N ASN A 69 -19.02 -1.36 -4.67
CA ASN A 69 -19.80 -2.49 -5.14
C ASN A 69 -19.62 -2.68 -6.64
N GLU A 70 -19.59 -3.94 -7.09
CA GLU A 70 -19.51 -4.33 -8.51
C GLU A 70 -18.26 -3.87 -9.29
N ALA A 71 -17.27 -3.26 -8.63
CA ALA A 71 -16.03 -2.92 -9.30
C ALA A 71 -15.28 -4.19 -9.76
N LEU A 72 -15.03 -4.27 -11.07
CA LEU A 72 -14.31 -5.38 -11.69
C LEU A 72 -12.93 -5.57 -11.05
N ILE A 73 -12.49 -6.82 -10.96
CA ILE A 73 -11.13 -7.13 -10.57
C ILE A 73 -10.20 -6.60 -11.68
N GLY A 74 -9.23 -5.77 -11.27
CA GLY A 74 -8.30 -5.12 -12.18
C GLY A 74 -7.05 -5.96 -12.43
N LEU A 75 -5.89 -5.35 -12.21
CA LEU A 75 -4.59 -5.98 -12.46
C LEU A 75 -4.33 -7.10 -11.44
N ALA A 76 -4.01 -8.27 -11.96
CA ALA A 76 -3.47 -9.39 -11.17
C ALA A 76 -2.01 -9.62 -11.58
N ARG A 77 -1.12 -9.74 -10.59
CA ARG A 77 0.29 -10.03 -10.78
C ARG A 77 0.65 -11.28 -10.00
N ILE A 78 1.32 -12.21 -10.68
CA ILE A 78 1.93 -13.39 -10.08
C ILE A 78 3.42 -13.09 -9.95
N GLU A 79 3.95 -13.20 -8.74
CA GLU A 79 5.39 -13.08 -8.48
C GLU A 79 5.90 -14.34 -7.79
N GLU A 80 7.04 -14.85 -8.25
CA GLU A 80 7.76 -15.92 -7.58
C GLU A 80 8.42 -15.37 -6.30
N ILE A 81 8.23 -16.05 -5.17
CA ILE A 81 8.82 -15.63 -3.90
C ILE A 81 10.32 -15.96 -3.94
N ARG A 82 11.16 -14.96 -4.27
CA ARG A 82 12.60 -15.03 -3.96
C ARG A 82 12.80 -14.66 -2.50
N LEU A 83 13.11 -15.66 -1.69
CA LEU A 83 13.63 -15.51 -0.33
C LEU A 83 15.01 -14.83 -0.34
#